data_AF-A0A269TKK7-F1
#
_entry.id   AF-A0A269TKK7-F1
#
_cell.length_a   1.000
_cell.length_b   1.000
_cell.length_c   1.000
_cell.angle_alpha   90.00
_cell.angle_beta   90.00
_cell.angle_gamma   90.00
#
_symmetry.space_group_name_H-M   'P 1'
#
loop_
_entity.id
_entity.type
_entity.pdbx_description
1 polymer ?
#
loop_
_entity_poly.entity_id
_entity_poly.type
_entity_poly.pdbx_seq_one_letter_code
_entity_poly.pdbx_strand_id
1 'polypeptide(L)'
;MKKIKNKRAMLWIMLPTSFALTAGALIACSNTNADQTLVDDIAKNVKSLTNIKAREKYLTLEDLQTALNDLKTNQGIIDVLDNTKSSSTDYTRNVVSANHSLEITPTIATVDNIKEVVRVSYTLDYNGAKAETELMVHLFTWQPPSTEVKGDEQVINWFKTVKQSYEVADGLKTLLPAQVSEKVSLNDAVTLGALDTLVKTTPIPEGFTTKWAQIAGKENDNDGTTELKLVLTKENKFYGANGLAIDSANDAVGVDVKLTGLETNKNLATTWYTNLKSETEVTLDTLKILLPSESVGDSVLLIQDLSTNLPYKFTVSVTPLAENAFDNVAGTLKVKVSLKKLDQFYLPDGTTVETVDTAGKEVTLKGFSTQVTLAKQWYTNSVKDESIASKSIASSTTDNVTDEMLTALYNPPSRIKTSTVKVTKVTETDSTTTQGSLKVKVTLLLGEQLFNEEGELVTEEQNAGKTVTLSGFSTQVPTVNSGTPGTNETPSDES
;
A
#
# COMPACT_ATOMS: atom_id res chain seq x y z
N MET A 1 -55.05 8.35 -24.96
CA MET A 1 -55.88 7.29 -24.33
C MET A 1 -55.35 5.91 -24.72
N LYS A 2 -54.77 5.16 -23.78
CA LYS A 2 -55.02 3.71 -23.58
C LYS A 2 -54.26 3.25 -22.33
N LYS A 3 -55.02 2.95 -21.29
CA LYS A 3 -54.60 2.29 -20.04
C LYS A 3 -54.70 0.78 -20.23
N ILE A 4 -53.69 0.03 -19.77
CA ILE A 4 -53.79 -1.34 -19.22
C ILE A 4 -52.66 -1.43 -18.17
N LYS A 5 -52.89 -1.23 -16.86
CA LYS A 5 -53.36 -2.16 -15.78
C LYS A 5 -52.45 -3.37 -15.49
N ASN A 6 -51.66 -3.22 -14.41
CA ASN A 6 -51.33 -4.15 -13.29
C ASN A 6 -51.05 -5.64 -13.57
N LYS A 7 -49.88 -6.13 -13.10
CA LYS A 7 -49.72 -6.89 -11.82
C LYS A 7 -48.25 -7.33 -11.55
N ARG A 8 -47.78 -6.96 -10.35
CA ARG A 8 -46.79 -7.56 -9.42
C ARG A 8 -45.84 -8.70 -9.88
N ALA A 9 -44.53 -8.47 -9.70
CA ALA A 9 -43.54 -9.34 -9.03
C ALA A 9 -42.29 -8.46 -8.74
N MET A 10 -42.07 -7.97 -7.52
CA MET A 10 -41.26 -8.61 -6.46
C MET A 10 -39.84 -8.98 -6.94
N LEU A 11 -38.90 -8.04 -6.84
CA LEU A 11 -37.47 -8.35 -6.74
C LEU A 11 -36.81 -7.35 -5.78
N TRP A 12 -36.29 -7.90 -4.69
CA TRP A 12 -35.52 -7.24 -3.66
C TRP A 12 -34.18 -6.77 -4.23
N ILE A 13 -33.87 -5.48 -4.05
CA ILE A 13 -32.49 -4.98 -4.16
C ILE A 13 -32.02 -4.78 -2.72
N MET A 14 -31.20 -5.71 -2.24
CA MET A 14 -30.28 -5.45 -1.13
C MET A 14 -29.18 -4.52 -1.65
N LEU A 15 -28.99 -3.39 -1.00
CA LEU A 15 -27.77 -2.58 -1.12
C LEU A 15 -27.16 -2.46 0.28
N PRO A 16 -25.94 -2.98 0.49
CA PRO A 16 -25.07 -2.50 1.55
C PRO A 16 -24.26 -1.33 0.98
N THR A 17 -24.45 -0.12 1.48
CA THR A 17 -23.52 0.98 1.20
C THR A 17 -23.30 1.81 2.45
N SER A 18 -22.20 1.47 3.13
CA SER A 18 -21.47 2.34 4.04
C SER A 18 -20.98 3.57 3.27
N PHE A 19 -21.58 4.73 3.53
CA PHE A 19 -21.02 6.01 3.11
C PHE A 19 -20.01 6.47 4.16
N ALA A 20 -18.72 6.36 3.84
CA ALA A 20 -17.68 7.17 4.44
C ALA A 20 -17.59 8.46 3.62
N LEU A 21 -17.95 9.61 4.21
CA LEU A 21 -17.77 10.92 3.59
C LEU A 21 -16.50 11.56 4.12
N THR A 22 -15.56 11.77 3.20
CA THR A 22 -14.35 12.58 3.37
C THR A 22 -14.72 14.07 3.40
N ALA A 23 -14.28 14.77 4.45
CA ALA A 23 -14.45 16.21 4.59
C ALA A 23 -13.45 16.96 3.70
N GLY A 24 -13.96 17.73 2.74
CA GLY A 24 -13.25 18.78 2.03
C GLY A 24 -14.04 20.07 2.15
N ALA A 25 -13.42 21.11 2.70
CA ALA A 25 -14.04 22.41 2.96
C ALA A 25 -14.46 23.10 1.65
N LEU A 26 -15.73 23.54 1.59
CA LEU A 26 -16.23 24.80 1.01
C LEU A 26 -17.77 24.78 0.92
N ILE A 27 -18.38 25.97 1.09
CA ILE A 27 -19.82 26.31 1.02
C ILE A 27 -20.60 26.13 2.34
N ALA A 28 -20.45 27.10 3.23
CA ALA A 28 -21.50 27.47 4.16
C ALA A 28 -22.66 28.11 3.38
N CYS A 29 -23.90 27.74 3.74
CA CYS A 29 -25.18 28.22 3.18
C CYS A 29 -25.72 27.45 1.94
N SER A 30 -26.15 26.19 2.09
CA SER A 30 -27.31 25.68 1.29
C SER A 30 -27.99 24.38 1.77
N ASN A 31 -27.52 23.68 2.81
CA ASN A 31 -28.02 22.33 3.13
C ASN A 31 -28.91 22.17 4.38
N THR A 32 -29.51 23.24 4.93
CA THR A 32 -30.35 23.14 6.15
C THR A 32 -31.49 22.12 6.05
N ASN A 33 -32.04 21.88 4.85
CA ASN A 33 -33.11 20.89 4.66
C ASN A 33 -32.60 19.43 4.63
N ALA A 34 -31.40 19.19 4.12
CA ALA A 34 -30.79 17.86 4.11
C ALA A 34 -30.34 17.46 5.52
N ASP A 35 -29.75 18.41 6.25
CA ASP A 35 -29.31 18.22 7.63
C ASP A 35 -30.52 17.96 8.56
N GLN A 36 -31.63 18.70 8.40
CA GLN A 36 -32.84 18.46 9.18
C GLN A 36 -33.46 17.09 8.89
N THR A 37 -33.51 16.66 7.62
CA THR A 37 -34.03 15.33 7.27
C THR A 37 -33.20 14.21 7.88
N LEU A 38 -31.86 14.34 7.85
CA LEU A 38 -30.94 13.40 8.48
C LEU A 38 -31.16 13.34 10.00
N VAL A 39 -31.25 14.49 10.67
CA VAL A 39 -31.46 14.56 12.12
C VAL A 39 -32.82 13.98 12.52
N ASP A 40 -33.87 14.22 11.73
CA ASP A 40 -35.21 13.64 11.95
C ASP A 40 -35.21 12.11 11.75
N ASP A 41 -34.52 11.60 10.74
CA ASP A 41 -34.38 10.16 10.49
C ASP A 41 -33.59 9.47 11.61
N ILE A 42 -32.52 10.10 12.09
CA ILE A 42 -31.78 9.63 13.27
C ILE A 42 -32.69 9.62 14.49
N ALA A 43 -33.39 10.72 14.77
CA ALA A 43 -34.31 10.83 15.91
C ALA A 43 -35.39 9.75 15.89
N LYS A 44 -35.97 9.49 14.72
CA LYS A 44 -36.97 8.44 14.49
C LYS A 44 -36.40 7.04 14.72
N ASN A 45 -35.18 6.77 14.24
CA ASN A 45 -34.54 5.48 14.44
C ASN A 45 -34.16 5.25 15.90
N VAL A 46 -33.64 6.26 16.59
CA VAL A 46 -33.39 6.22 18.05
C VAL A 46 -34.67 5.90 18.81
N LYS A 47 -35.79 6.54 18.48
CA LYS A 47 -37.09 6.30 19.12
C LYS A 47 -37.64 4.90 18.84
N SER A 48 -37.24 4.28 17.72
CA SER A 48 -37.64 2.92 17.37
C SER A 48 -36.89 1.84 18.16
N LEU A 49 -35.81 2.21 18.86
CA LEU A 49 -35.05 1.29 19.69
C LEU A 49 -35.84 0.94 20.95
N THR A 50 -36.48 -0.22 20.90
CA THR A 50 -37.10 -0.86 22.07
C THR A 50 -36.12 -1.88 22.66
N ASN A 51 -36.05 -2.00 23.99
CA ASN A 51 -35.21 -2.98 24.71
C ASN A 51 -33.71 -2.62 24.89
N ILE A 52 -33.38 -1.34 25.00
CA ILE A 52 -32.04 -0.96 25.45
C ILE A 52 -31.92 -1.26 26.95
N LYS A 53 -30.86 -1.96 27.35
CA LYS A 53 -30.59 -2.29 28.75
C LYS A 53 -29.44 -1.47 29.31
N ALA A 54 -29.55 -1.07 30.58
CA ALA A 54 -28.44 -0.50 31.33
C ALA A 54 -27.40 -1.58 31.69
N ARG A 55 -26.17 -1.18 32.07
CA ARG A 55 -25.18 -2.11 32.64
C ARG A 55 -25.66 -2.70 33.97
N GLU A 56 -25.12 -3.86 34.32
CA GLU A 56 -25.43 -4.59 35.57
C GLU A 56 -25.11 -3.83 36.87
N LYS A 57 -24.42 -2.69 36.79
CA LYS A 57 -24.01 -1.89 37.97
C LYS A 57 -25.13 -1.06 38.61
N TYR A 58 -26.29 -0.94 37.96
CA TYR A 58 -27.43 -0.17 38.46
C TYR A 58 -28.46 -1.10 39.08
N LEU A 59 -28.76 -0.89 40.37
CA LEU A 59 -29.62 -1.79 41.14
C LEU A 59 -31.08 -1.32 41.20
N THR A 60 -31.31 -0.02 41.04
CA THR A 60 -32.64 0.61 41.06
C THR A 60 -32.86 1.51 39.85
N LEU A 61 -34.12 1.83 39.55
CA LEU A 61 -34.44 2.80 38.50
C LEU A 61 -33.95 4.21 38.89
N GLU A 62 -33.91 4.52 40.18
CA GLU A 62 -33.37 5.78 40.72
C GLU A 62 -31.85 5.90 40.52
N ASP A 63 -31.08 4.82 40.73
CA ASP A 63 -29.63 4.80 40.48
C ASP A 63 -29.34 5.03 38.99
N LEU A 64 -30.11 4.35 38.14
CA LEU A 64 -30.00 4.48 36.69
C LEU A 64 -30.40 5.90 36.23
N GLN A 65 -31.48 6.45 36.78
CA GLN A 65 -31.92 7.81 36.50
C GLN A 65 -30.86 8.85 36.88
N THR A 66 -30.27 8.71 38.07
CA THR A 66 -29.21 9.60 38.55
C THR A 66 -28.02 9.56 37.60
N ALA A 67 -27.56 8.35 37.25
CA ALA A 67 -26.44 8.19 36.35
C ALA A 67 -26.70 8.70 34.93
N LEU A 68 -27.93 8.61 34.43
CA LEU A 68 -28.34 9.14 33.13
C LEU A 68 -28.48 10.67 33.13
N ASN A 69 -28.87 11.28 34.26
CA ASN A 69 -28.94 12.74 34.42
C ASN A 69 -27.56 13.39 34.51
N ASP A 70 -26.56 12.68 35.03
CA ASP A 70 -25.19 13.20 35.20
C ASP A 70 -24.37 13.18 33.89
N LEU A 71 -24.93 12.62 32.81
CA LEU A 71 -24.25 12.51 31.53
C LEU A 71 -24.19 13.86 30.82
N LYS A 72 -23.00 14.23 30.35
CA LYS A 72 -22.79 15.47 29.56
C LYS A 72 -22.24 15.20 28.16
N THR A 73 -22.01 13.94 27.82
CA THR A 73 -21.34 13.53 26.58
C THR A 73 -21.93 12.24 26.02
N ASN A 74 -21.76 12.05 24.70
CA ASN A 74 -22.11 10.83 23.98
C ASN A 74 -21.48 9.57 24.60
N GLN A 75 -20.22 9.67 25.02
CA GLN A 75 -19.50 8.58 25.67
C GLN A 75 -20.14 8.18 27.00
N GLY A 76 -20.62 9.16 27.77
CA GLY A 76 -21.32 8.91 29.02
C GLY A 76 -22.54 8.01 28.83
N ILE A 77 -23.31 8.18 27.75
CA ILE A 77 -24.47 7.32 27.44
C ILE A 77 -24.01 5.89 27.17
N ILE A 78 -22.96 5.71 26.36
CA ILE A 78 -22.38 4.40 26.03
C ILE A 78 -21.87 3.68 27.29
N ASP A 79 -21.38 4.42 28.28
CA ASP A 79 -20.87 3.88 29.54
C ASP A 79 -21.99 3.40 30.48
N VAL A 80 -23.21 3.93 30.33
CA VAL A 80 -24.39 3.49 31.10
C VAL A 80 -25.06 2.25 30.49
N LEU A 81 -24.99 2.08 29.16
CA LEU A 81 -25.68 1.01 28.45
C LEU A 81 -24.89 -0.32 28.45
N ASP A 82 -25.62 -1.45 28.49
CA ASP A 82 -25.05 -2.79 28.36
C ASP A 82 -24.65 -3.05 26.89
N ASN A 83 -23.34 -3.14 26.67
CA ASN A 83 -22.72 -3.23 25.36
C ASN A 83 -22.48 -4.67 24.88
N THR A 84 -23.02 -5.67 25.59
CA THR A 84 -22.71 -7.09 25.36
C THR A 84 -23.63 -7.81 24.37
N LYS A 85 -24.81 -7.27 24.04
CA LYS A 85 -25.77 -7.89 23.10
C LYS A 85 -25.90 -7.14 21.77
N SER A 86 -25.60 -7.80 20.66
CA SER A 86 -25.60 -7.26 19.30
C SER A 86 -26.99 -7.23 18.67
N SER A 87 -27.51 -6.01 18.46
CA SER A 87 -28.35 -5.59 17.31
C SER A 87 -28.94 -4.20 17.51
N SER A 88 -29.37 -3.83 18.72
CA SER A 88 -29.93 -2.50 19.02
C SER A 88 -28.90 -1.50 19.57
N THR A 89 -27.97 -1.96 20.42
CA THR A 89 -26.87 -1.13 20.98
C THR A 89 -25.77 -0.84 19.97
N ASP A 90 -25.54 -1.72 18.98
CA ASP A 90 -24.62 -1.47 17.86
C ASP A 90 -25.14 -0.38 16.94
N TYR A 91 -26.46 -0.26 16.77
CA TYR A 91 -27.06 0.81 15.98
C TYR A 91 -26.90 2.17 16.67
N THR A 92 -27.23 2.26 17.97
CA THR A 92 -26.98 3.48 18.75
C THR A 92 -25.51 3.86 18.73
N ARG A 93 -24.61 2.88 18.91
CA ARG A 93 -23.16 3.11 18.83
C ARG A 93 -22.78 3.65 17.46
N ASN A 94 -23.12 2.96 16.38
CA ASN A 94 -22.74 3.39 15.03
C ASN A 94 -23.32 4.77 14.66
N VAL A 95 -24.54 5.09 15.09
CA VAL A 95 -25.14 6.39 14.84
C VAL A 95 -24.47 7.50 15.65
N VAL A 96 -24.13 7.22 16.92
CA VAL A 96 -23.53 8.18 17.86
C VAL A 96 -22.02 8.34 17.66
N SER A 97 -21.32 7.27 17.27
CA SER A 97 -19.86 7.24 17.12
C SER A 97 -19.38 7.54 15.70
N ALA A 98 -20.18 7.28 14.65
CA ALA A 98 -19.76 7.59 13.27
C ALA A 98 -19.99 9.06 12.89
N ASN A 99 -20.82 9.80 13.63
CA ASN A 99 -21.08 11.21 13.39
C ASN A 99 -20.40 12.07 14.47
N HIS A 100 -19.10 12.33 14.28
CA HIS A 100 -18.31 13.15 15.22
C HIS A 100 -18.84 14.56 15.45
N SER A 101 -19.73 15.06 14.57
CA SER A 101 -20.35 16.38 14.67
C SER A 101 -21.79 16.36 15.23
N LEU A 102 -22.29 15.20 15.66
CA LEU A 102 -23.60 15.07 16.29
C LEU A 102 -23.47 15.30 17.80
N GLU A 103 -23.91 16.46 18.26
CA GLU A 103 -23.97 16.76 19.70
C GLU A 103 -25.29 16.22 20.28
N ILE A 104 -25.18 15.43 21.35
CA ILE A 104 -26.33 14.91 22.09
C ILE A 104 -26.35 15.58 23.45
N THR A 105 -27.37 16.41 23.68
CA THR A 105 -27.57 17.04 24.98
C THR A 105 -28.73 16.34 25.70
N PRO A 106 -28.46 15.56 26.77
CA PRO A 106 -29.52 15.04 27.61
C PRO A 106 -30.25 16.19 28.31
N THR A 107 -31.57 16.18 28.22
CA THR A 107 -32.41 17.23 28.80
C THR A 107 -32.83 16.83 30.20
N ILE A 108 -33.52 15.68 30.35
CA ILE A 108 -34.02 15.14 31.62
C ILE A 108 -34.21 13.62 31.48
N ALA A 109 -33.75 12.85 32.47
CA ALA A 109 -34.12 11.46 32.68
C ALA A 109 -35.27 11.35 33.70
N THR A 110 -36.33 10.63 33.34
CA THR A 110 -37.52 10.40 34.19
C THR A 110 -37.79 8.92 34.34
N VAL A 111 -38.08 8.48 35.56
CA VAL A 111 -38.50 7.09 35.83
C VAL A 111 -39.96 6.90 35.41
N ASP A 112 -40.20 5.86 34.60
CA ASP A 112 -41.54 5.34 34.29
C ASP A 112 -41.74 4.03 35.05
N ASN A 113 -42.26 4.13 36.28
CA ASN A 113 -42.47 2.99 37.18
C ASN A 113 -43.44 1.94 36.63
N ILE A 114 -44.34 2.34 35.70
CA ILE A 114 -45.32 1.41 35.12
C ILE A 114 -44.64 0.48 34.11
N LYS A 115 -43.65 1.01 33.38
CA LYS A 115 -42.93 0.27 32.34
C LYS A 115 -41.58 -0.28 32.79
N GLU A 116 -41.19 -0.01 34.04
CA GLU A 116 -39.89 -0.36 34.61
C GLU A 116 -38.71 0.13 33.75
N VAL A 117 -38.79 1.38 33.27
CA VAL A 117 -37.75 2.02 32.46
C VAL A 117 -37.39 3.39 32.99
N VAL A 118 -36.15 3.81 32.69
CA VAL A 118 -35.78 5.22 32.71
C VAL A 118 -35.89 5.75 31.30
N ARG A 119 -36.78 6.72 31.11
CA ARG A 119 -36.90 7.48 29.87
C ARG A 119 -35.90 8.61 29.91
N VAL A 120 -35.08 8.75 28.87
CA VAL A 120 -34.15 9.87 28.74
C VAL A 120 -34.49 10.66 27.49
N SER A 121 -34.76 11.95 27.67
CA SER A 121 -34.98 12.89 26.57
C SER A 121 -33.65 13.50 26.16
N TYR A 122 -33.41 13.62 24.85
CA TYR A 122 -32.21 14.24 24.31
C TYR A 122 -32.54 15.17 23.15
N THR A 123 -31.72 16.20 22.99
CA THR A 123 -31.67 17.00 21.77
C THR A 123 -30.48 16.57 20.92
N LEU A 124 -30.74 16.25 19.66
CA LEU A 124 -29.73 16.01 18.63
C LEU A 124 -29.46 17.34 17.91
N ASP A 125 -28.20 17.77 17.84
CA ASP A 125 -27.77 18.93 17.05
C ASP A 125 -26.71 18.51 16.03
N TYR A 126 -26.96 18.83 14.76
CA TYR A 126 -26.01 18.65 13.67
C TYR A 126 -26.09 19.84 12.72
N ASN A 127 -24.99 20.61 12.62
CA ASN A 127 -24.90 21.81 11.77
C ASN A 127 -26.07 22.81 11.97
N GLY A 128 -26.62 22.89 13.19
CA GLY A 128 -27.73 23.79 13.53
C GLY A 128 -29.14 23.23 13.27
N ALA A 129 -29.25 22.04 12.66
CA ALA A 129 -30.49 21.28 12.62
C ALA A 129 -30.72 20.55 13.94
N LYS A 130 -31.96 20.57 14.44
CA LYS A 130 -32.29 20.03 15.77
C LYS A 130 -33.47 19.09 15.73
N ALA A 131 -33.39 17.98 16.47
CA ALA A 131 -34.55 17.16 16.79
C ALA A 131 -34.52 16.68 18.24
N GLU A 132 -35.70 16.62 18.85
CA GLU A 132 -35.89 16.01 20.16
C GLU A 132 -36.27 14.53 19.99
N THR A 133 -35.64 13.67 20.77
CA THR A 133 -35.97 12.24 20.82
C THR A 133 -35.90 11.70 22.23
N GLU A 134 -36.45 10.51 22.42
CA GLU A 134 -36.49 9.83 23.71
C GLU A 134 -35.90 8.43 23.57
N LEU A 135 -35.10 8.03 24.54
CA LEU A 135 -34.59 6.67 24.69
C LEU A 135 -35.21 6.01 25.92
N MET A 136 -35.71 4.78 25.76
CA MET A 136 -36.21 3.98 26.88
C MET A 136 -35.12 3.00 27.31
N VAL A 137 -34.56 3.20 28.50
CA VAL A 137 -33.52 2.33 29.06
C VAL A 137 -34.14 1.46 30.16
N HIS A 138 -34.17 0.16 29.92
CA HIS A 138 -34.61 -0.83 30.90
C HIS A 138 -33.49 -1.07 31.91
N LEU A 139 -33.88 -1.18 33.19
CA LEU A 139 -32.97 -1.69 34.20
C LEU A 139 -32.55 -3.12 33.81
N PHE A 140 -31.26 -3.41 33.88
CA PHE A 140 -30.84 -4.80 33.81
C PHE A 140 -31.20 -5.47 35.13
N THR A 141 -32.38 -6.08 35.18
CA THR A 141 -32.68 -7.03 36.23
C THR A 141 -31.95 -8.32 35.89
N TRP A 142 -30.70 -8.41 36.33
CA TRP A 142 -30.16 -9.73 36.64
C TRP A 142 -31.10 -10.30 37.68
N GLN A 143 -32.03 -11.18 37.29
CA GLN A 143 -32.56 -12.10 38.27
C GLN A 143 -31.33 -12.91 38.69
N PRO A 144 -30.92 -12.84 39.97
CA PRO A 144 -30.05 -13.88 40.47
C PRO A 144 -30.73 -15.19 40.07
N PRO A 145 -29.98 -16.17 39.53
CA PRO A 145 -30.42 -17.53 39.73
C PRO A 145 -30.83 -17.59 41.19
N SER A 146 -32.03 -18.13 41.47
CA SER A 146 -32.42 -18.41 42.85
C SER A 146 -31.19 -18.94 43.58
N THR A 147 -30.99 -18.52 44.82
CA THR A 147 -29.77 -18.69 45.63
C THR A 147 -29.32 -20.14 45.88
N GLU A 148 -29.63 -21.06 44.97
CA GLU A 148 -29.28 -22.47 44.90
C GLU A 148 -28.86 -22.97 43.50
N VAL A 149 -28.70 -22.14 42.45
CA VAL A 149 -28.09 -22.67 41.21
C VAL A 149 -26.59 -22.80 41.38
N LYS A 150 -26.17 -23.90 42.00
CA LYS A 150 -24.78 -24.35 41.97
C LYS A 150 -24.41 -24.62 40.51
N GLY A 151 -23.41 -23.92 39.99
CA GLY A 151 -22.79 -24.25 38.72
C GLY A 151 -22.18 -25.66 38.76
N ASP A 152 -21.89 -26.22 37.59
CA ASP A 152 -21.29 -27.55 37.49
C ASP A 152 -19.93 -27.58 38.21
N GLU A 153 -19.84 -28.32 39.32
CA GLU A 153 -18.64 -28.38 40.16
C GLU A 153 -17.44 -28.96 39.41
N GLN A 154 -17.65 -29.85 38.43
CA GLN A 154 -16.54 -30.38 37.61
C GLN A 154 -15.95 -29.30 36.71
N VAL A 155 -16.82 -28.48 36.10
CA VAL A 155 -16.40 -27.34 35.27
C VAL A 155 -15.64 -26.32 36.12
N ILE A 156 -16.20 -25.93 37.27
CA ILE A 156 -15.58 -24.97 38.18
C ILE A 156 -14.19 -25.47 38.62
N ASN A 157 -14.08 -26.74 38.99
CA ASN A 157 -12.82 -27.31 39.43
C ASN A 157 -11.80 -27.44 38.31
N TRP A 158 -12.22 -27.72 37.07
CA TRP A 158 -11.33 -27.72 35.92
C TRP A 158 -10.81 -26.31 35.59
N PHE A 159 -11.66 -25.29 35.59
CA PHE A 159 -11.20 -23.91 35.34
C PHE A 159 -10.21 -23.41 36.41
N LYS A 160 -10.25 -23.90 37.64
CA LYS A 160 -9.22 -23.62 38.66
C LYS A 160 -7.84 -24.17 38.31
N THR A 161 -7.74 -25.15 37.41
CA THR A 161 -6.46 -25.70 36.94
C THR A 161 -5.92 -25.00 35.69
N VAL A 162 -6.77 -24.25 34.98
CA VAL A 162 -6.37 -23.43 33.83
C VAL A 162 -5.52 -22.26 34.31
N LYS A 163 -4.35 -22.08 33.71
CA LYS A 163 -3.46 -20.94 34.00
C LYS A 163 -3.98 -19.70 33.28
N GLN A 164 -3.76 -18.53 33.87
CA GLN A 164 -4.05 -17.26 33.21
C GLN A 164 -3.06 -16.92 32.09
N SER A 165 -1.89 -17.58 32.05
CA SER A 165 -0.87 -17.33 31.04
C SER A 165 -0.18 -18.62 30.60
N TYR A 166 0.01 -18.78 29.30
CA TYR A 166 0.76 -19.87 28.68
C TYR A 166 1.79 -19.34 27.68
N GLU A 167 2.99 -19.90 27.72
CA GLU A 167 3.93 -19.78 26.61
C GLU A 167 3.53 -20.77 25.51
N VAL A 168 3.48 -20.30 24.27
CA VAL A 168 2.99 -21.12 23.15
C VAL A 168 4.04 -22.12 22.69
N ALA A 169 3.57 -23.29 22.24
CA ALA A 169 4.42 -24.32 21.63
C ALA A 169 4.72 -24.00 20.15
N ASP A 170 5.67 -24.74 19.56
CA ASP A 170 6.25 -24.44 18.23
C ASP A 170 5.21 -24.28 17.10
N GLY A 171 4.08 -24.96 17.18
CA GLY A 171 3.00 -24.85 16.17
C GLY A 171 2.32 -23.48 16.11
N LEU A 172 2.45 -22.65 17.15
CA LEU A 172 1.91 -21.29 17.20
C LEU A 172 3.00 -20.21 17.21
N LYS A 173 4.26 -20.56 17.55
CA LYS A 173 5.38 -19.60 17.64
C LYS A 173 5.66 -18.84 16.35
N THR A 174 5.27 -19.37 15.20
CA THR A 174 5.45 -18.75 13.88
C THR A 174 4.30 -17.80 13.49
N LEU A 175 3.25 -17.72 14.30
CA LEU A 175 2.08 -16.88 14.05
C LEU A 175 2.17 -15.60 14.87
N LEU A 176 1.80 -14.48 14.24
CA LEU A 176 1.54 -13.24 14.96
C LEU A 176 0.28 -13.36 15.82
N PRO A 177 0.19 -12.65 16.95
CA PRO A 177 -1.02 -12.44 17.74
C PRO A 177 -2.30 -12.15 16.92
N ALA A 178 -2.23 -11.23 15.96
CA ALA A 178 -3.35 -10.91 15.09
C ALA A 178 -3.75 -12.08 14.18
N GLN A 179 -2.78 -12.88 13.72
CA GLN A 179 -3.05 -14.08 12.91
C GLN A 179 -3.69 -15.19 13.74
N VAL A 180 -3.27 -15.37 14.99
CA VAL A 180 -3.93 -16.31 15.93
C VAL A 180 -5.38 -15.90 16.13
N SER A 181 -5.64 -14.62 16.40
CA SER A 181 -7.00 -14.10 16.58
C SER A 181 -7.87 -14.29 15.34
N GLU A 182 -7.34 -13.98 14.15
CA GLU A 182 -8.04 -14.23 12.87
C GLU A 182 -8.37 -15.72 12.69
N LYS A 183 -7.40 -16.60 12.93
CA LYS A 183 -7.57 -18.06 12.81
C LYS A 183 -8.58 -18.63 13.80
N VAL A 184 -8.62 -18.12 15.03
CA VAL A 184 -9.64 -18.48 16.03
C VAL A 184 -11.03 -18.05 15.55
N SER A 185 -11.18 -16.82 15.06
CA SER A 185 -12.45 -16.31 14.52
C SER A 185 -12.94 -17.09 13.30
N LEU A 186 -12.02 -17.65 12.50
CA LEU A 186 -12.31 -18.54 11.38
C LEU A 186 -12.51 -20.02 11.76
N ASN A 187 -12.42 -20.37 13.06
CA ASN A 187 -12.45 -21.74 13.56
C ASN A 187 -11.42 -22.67 12.89
N ASP A 188 -10.19 -22.18 12.66
CA ASP A 188 -9.09 -22.95 12.08
C ASP A 188 -8.72 -24.14 12.99
N ALA A 189 -8.97 -25.36 12.50
CA ALA A 189 -8.82 -26.58 13.30
C ALA A 189 -7.40 -26.83 13.81
N VAL A 190 -6.38 -26.44 13.05
CA VAL A 190 -4.96 -26.62 13.44
C VAL A 190 -4.62 -25.72 14.61
N THR A 191 -5.00 -24.45 14.53
CA THR A 191 -4.78 -23.45 15.57
C THR A 191 -5.54 -23.83 16.84
N LEU A 192 -6.82 -24.19 16.71
CA LEU A 192 -7.64 -24.62 17.85
C LEU A 192 -7.09 -25.90 18.50
N GLY A 193 -6.63 -26.87 17.70
CA GLY A 193 -6.01 -28.09 18.24
C GLY A 193 -4.72 -27.81 19.01
N ALA A 194 -3.90 -26.85 18.56
CA ALA A 194 -2.71 -26.42 19.29
C ALA A 194 -3.06 -25.71 20.60
N LEU A 195 -4.06 -24.83 20.60
CA LEU A 195 -4.56 -24.15 21.79
C LEU A 195 -5.15 -25.14 22.82
N ASP A 196 -5.93 -26.12 22.35
CA ASP A 196 -6.46 -27.18 23.19
C ASP A 196 -5.36 -27.99 23.86
N THR A 197 -4.29 -28.28 23.13
CA THR A 197 -3.14 -29.01 23.67
C THR A 197 -2.46 -28.23 24.79
N LEU A 198 -2.42 -26.90 24.73
CA LEU A 198 -1.85 -26.06 25.78
C LEU A 198 -2.61 -26.17 27.11
N VAL A 199 -3.94 -26.26 27.06
CA VAL A 199 -4.79 -26.29 28.27
C VAL A 199 -5.12 -27.70 28.76
N LYS A 200 -4.87 -28.73 27.94
CA LYS A 200 -5.07 -30.15 28.29
C LYS A 200 -4.02 -30.74 29.24
N THR A 201 -3.30 -29.91 30.01
CA THR A 201 -2.44 -30.40 31.10
C THR A 201 -3.24 -31.09 32.21
N THR A 202 -4.55 -30.87 32.26
CA THR A 202 -5.51 -31.60 33.10
C THR A 202 -6.62 -32.16 32.21
N PRO A 203 -7.11 -33.39 32.46
CA PRO A 203 -8.24 -33.94 31.71
C PRO A 203 -9.44 -32.99 31.73
N ILE A 204 -9.98 -32.69 30.55
CA ILE A 204 -11.25 -31.96 30.41
C ILE A 204 -12.37 -32.84 31.00
N PRO A 205 -13.34 -32.28 31.75
CA PRO A 205 -14.46 -33.06 32.30
C PRO A 205 -15.20 -33.84 31.21
N GLU A 206 -15.69 -35.02 31.56
CA GLU A 206 -16.30 -35.94 30.58
C GLU A 206 -17.53 -35.31 29.90
N GLY A 207 -17.57 -35.42 28.57
CA GLY A 207 -18.64 -34.86 27.74
C GLY A 207 -18.51 -33.36 27.45
N PHE A 208 -17.45 -32.70 27.90
CA PHE A 208 -17.14 -31.31 27.53
C PHE A 208 -16.05 -31.22 26.47
N THR A 209 -16.12 -30.17 25.65
CA THR A 209 -15.04 -29.74 24.74
C THR A 209 -14.67 -28.29 25.01
N THR A 210 -13.45 -27.90 24.65
CA THR A 210 -13.00 -26.50 24.74
C THR A 210 -13.48 -25.70 23.54
N LYS A 211 -13.73 -24.40 23.77
CA LYS A 211 -13.95 -23.42 22.73
C LYS A 211 -13.21 -22.14 23.04
N TRP A 212 -12.56 -21.60 22.02
CA TRP A 212 -11.79 -20.37 22.07
C TRP A 212 -12.53 -19.26 21.34
N ALA A 213 -12.45 -18.05 21.87
CA ALA A 213 -12.94 -16.85 21.24
C ALA A 213 -11.91 -15.73 21.34
N GLN A 214 -11.85 -14.88 20.32
CA GLN A 214 -11.04 -13.67 20.34
C GLN A 214 -11.56 -12.68 21.38
N ILE A 215 -10.66 -11.98 22.07
CA ILE A 215 -10.97 -10.78 22.83
C ILE A 215 -10.46 -9.59 22.01
N ALA A 216 -11.36 -8.71 21.57
CA ALA A 216 -11.00 -7.63 20.65
C ALA A 216 -9.99 -6.65 21.27
N GLY A 217 -8.96 -6.29 20.49
CA GLY A 217 -7.96 -5.30 20.89
C GLY A 217 -6.94 -5.81 21.92
N LYS A 218 -6.84 -7.13 22.09
CA LYS A 218 -5.87 -7.77 22.99
C LYS A 218 -4.68 -8.39 22.28
N GLU A 219 -4.70 -8.41 20.96
CA GLU A 219 -3.57 -8.76 20.13
C GLU A 219 -2.48 -7.68 20.19
N ASN A 220 -1.24 -8.09 20.43
CA ASN A 220 -0.07 -7.21 20.43
C ASN A 220 1.05 -7.86 19.62
N ASP A 221 1.04 -7.62 18.32
CA ASP A 221 2.03 -8.12 17.34
C ASP A 221 3.45 -7.64 17.61
N ASN A 222 3.66 -6.60 18.42
CA ASN A 222 4.99 -6.08 18.74
C ASN A 222 5.63 -6.87 19.89
N ASP A 223 4.83 -7.25 20.89
CA ASP A 223 5.30 -8.00 22.06
C ASP A 223 5.11 -9.52 21.93
N GLY A 224 4.43 -9.99 20.87
CA GLY A 224 4.19 -11.42 20.66
C GLY A 224 3.23 -11.98 21.70
N THR A 225 2.20 -11.20 22.07
CA THR A 225 1.19 -11.60 23.06
C THR A 225 -0.23 -11.39 22.57
N THR A 226 -1.15 -12.24 22.99
CA THR A 226 -2.60 -12.04 22.81
C THR A 226 -3.37 -12.57 24.01
N GLU A 227 -4.60 -12.09 24.23
CA GLU A 227 -5.54 -12.72 25.18
C GLU A 227 -6.72 -13.32 24.42
N LEU A 228 -7.09 -14.55 24.77
CA LEU A 228 -8.22 -15.27 24.21
C LEU A 228 -9.17 -15.70 25.33
N LYS A 229 -10.46 -15.75 25.05
CA LYS A 229 -11.46 -16.27 25.99
C LYS A 229 -11.62 -17.77 25.80
N LEU A 230 -11.47 -18.51 26.90
CA LEU A 230 -11.70 -19.96 26.96
C LEU A 230 -13.01 -20.28 27.67
N VAL A 231 -13.85 -21.07 27.02
CA VAL A 231 -15.08 -21.63 27.58
C VAL A 231 -15.15 -23.14 27.32
N LEU A 232 -15.95 -23.86 28.11
CA LEU A 232 -16.31 -25.24 27.80
C LEU A 232 -17.65 -25.30 27.06
N THR A 233 -17.84 -26.33 26.25
CA THR A 233 -19.08 -26.60 25.53
C THR A 233 -19.56 -28.02 25.79
N LYS A 234 -20.86 -28.17 26.00
CA LYS A 234 -21.56 -29.45 26.12
C LYS A 234 -23.01 -29.27 25.68
N GLU A 235 -23.51 -30.18 24.82
CA GLU A 235 -24.92 -30.18 24.38
C GLU A 235 -25.43 -28.82 23.87
N ASN A 236 -24.61 -28.10 23.07
CA ASN A 236 -24.88 -26.75 22.55
C ASN A 236 -24.97 -25.63 23.60
N LYS A 237 -24.65 -25.89 24.86
CA LYS A 237 -24.48 -24.89 25.92
C LYS A 237 -23.01 -24.54 26.11
N PHE A 238 -22.76 -23.32 26.58
CA PHE A 238 -21.44 -22.81 26.94
C PHE A 238 -21.35 -22.69 28.45
N TYR A 239 -20.17 -23.02 28.98
CA TYR A 239 -19.91 -23.02 30.41
C TYR A 239 -18.66 -22.19 30.70
N GLY A 240 -18.83 -21.18 31.55
CA GLY A 240 -17.75 -20.34 32.04
C GLY A 240 -17.11 -20.87 33.32
N ALA A 241 -16.20 -20.07 33.91
CA ALA A 241 -15.51 -20.36 35.17
C ALA A 241 -16.46 -20.50 36.37
N ASN A 242 -17.67 -19.94 36.27
CA ASN A 242 -18.73 -20.07 37.26
C ASN A 242 -19.55 -21.37 37.14
N GLY A 243 -19.30 -22.20 36.12
CA GLY A 243 -19.98 -23.47 35.89
C GLY A 243 -21.44 -23.35 35.43
N LEU A 244 -21.93 -22.15 35.13
CA LEU A 244 -23.30 -21.95 34.65
C LEU A 244 -23.41 -22.25 33.16
N ALA A 245 -24.48 -22.95 32.78
CA ALA A 245 -24.82 -23.21 31.38
C ALA A 245 -25.49 -21.99 30.74
N ILE A 246 -24.93 -21.50 29.63
CA ILE A 246 -25.39 -20.29 28.92
C ILE A 246 -25.55 -20.61 27.43
N ASP A 247 -26.49 -19.95 26.75
CA ASP A 247 -26.81 -20.20 25.34
C ASP A 247 -25.85 -19.55 24.34
N SER A 248 -24.98 -18.66 24.81
CA SER A 248 -24.04 -17.87 23.99
C SER A 248 -22.63 -17.97 24.56
N ALA A 249 -21.65 -18.23 23.69
CA ALA A 249 -20.24 -18.25 24.07
C ALA A 249 -19.75 -16.87 24.52
N ASN A 250 -20.34 -15.80 23.98
CA ASN A 250 -19.96 -14.42 24.28
C ASN A 250 -20.46 -14.01 25.68
N ASP A 251 -21.60 -14.55 26.08
CA ASP A 251 -22.28 -14.27 27.35
C ASP A 251 -21.71 -15.14 28.48
N ALA A 252 -20.98 -16.20 28.15
CA ALA A 252 -20.32 -17.04 29.14
C ALA A 252 -19.16 -16.30 29.82
N VAL A 253 -19.13 -16.37 31.16
CA VAL A 253 -18.05 -15.83 32.00
C VAL A 253 -16.85 -16.78 31.92
N GLY A 254 -16.21 -16.82 30.75
CA GLY A 254 -15.01 -17.64 30.48
C GLY A 254 -13.78 -17.17 31.26
N VAL A 255 -12.66 -17.85 31.02
CA VAL A 255 -11.34 -17.42 31.50
C VAL A 255 -10.60 -16.73 30.37
N ASP A 256 -10.09 -15.53 30.64
CA ASP A 256 -9.18 -14.84 29.73
C ASP A 256 -7.80 -15.45 29.90
N VAL A 257 -7.27 -16.02 28.82
CA VAL A 257 -6.00 -16.72 28.78
C VAL A 257 -5.02 -15.90 27.94
N LYS A 258 -3.95 -15.45 28.58
CA LYS A 258 -2.84 -14.77 27.93
C LYS A 258 -1.90 -15.78 27.27
N LEU A 259 -1.60 -15.56 26.00
CA LEU A 259 -0.59 -16.29 25.26
C LEU A 259 0.64 -15.41 25.09
N THR A 260 1.83 -16.00 25.28
CA THR A 260 3.13 -15.33 25.11
C THR A 260 4.07 -16.19 24.26
N GLY A 261 5.12 -15.58 23.70
CA GLY A 261 6.10 -16.28 22.87
C GLY A 261 5.63 -16.52 21.44
N LEU A 262 4.61 -15.78 20.99
CA LEU A 262 4.20 -15.74 19.59
C LEU A 262 5.22 -14.96 18.76
N GLU A 263 5.09 -15.04 17.44
CA GLU A 263 5.93 -14.27 16.54
C GLU A 263 5.72 -12.76 16.76
N THR A 264 6.73 -11.96 16.41
CA THR A 264 6.66 -10.50 16.50
C THR A 264 6.90 -9.81 15.16
N ASN A 265 6.32 -8.63 14.99
CA ASN A 265 6.63 -7.75 13.85
C ASN A 265 8.14 -7.48 13.74
N LYS A 266 8.81 -7.30 14.89
CA LYS A 266 10.26 -7.09 14.96
C LYS A 266 11.01 -8.26 14.31
N ASN A 267 10.76 -9.48 14.76
CA ASN A 267 11.42 -10.68 14.24
C ASN A 267 11.13 -10.90 12.76
N LEU A 268 9.89 -10.70 12.31
CA LEU A 268 9.52 -10.81 10.90
C LEU A 268 10.27 -9.78 10.05
N ALA A 269 10.35 -8.53 10.50
CA ALA A 269 11.09 -7.49 9.81
C ALA A 269 12.59 -7.80 9.73
N THR A 270 13.21 -8.18 10.86
CA THR A 270 14.63 -8.60 10.91
C THR A 270 14.91 -9.77 9.97
N THR A 271 14.05 -10.79 9.97
CA THR A 271 14.17 -11.96 9.10
C THR A 271 14.07 -11.56 7.63
N TRP A 272 13.10 -10.70 7.28
CA TRP A 272 12.93 -10.22 5.91
C TRP A 272 14.15 -9.42 5.43
N TYR A 273 14.65 -8.46 6.22
CA TYR A 273 15.85 -7.69 5.87
C TYR A 273 17.13 -8.52 5.81
N THR A 274 17.23 -9.59 6.61
CA THR A 274 18.34 -10.55 6.56
C THR A 274 18.34 -11.31 5.23
N ASN A 275 17.15 -11.64 4.73
CA ASN A 275 16.98 -12.34 3.45
C ASN A 275 17.05 -11.40 2.23
N LEU A 276 16.80 -10.11 2.40
CA LEU A 276 16.97 -9.10 1.36
C LEU A 276 18.46 -8.91 1.06
N LYS A 277 18.90 -9.31 -0.13
CA LYS A 277 20.30 -9.15 -0.54
C LYS A 277 20.67 -7.67 -0.72
N SER A 278 21.92 -7.32 -0.43
CA SER A 278 22.46 -5.98 -0.71
C SER A 278 22.61 -5.71 -2.21
N GLU A 279 22.68 -6.77 -3.02
CA GLU A 279 22.67 -6.71 -4.47
C GLU A 279 21.63 -7.68 -5.04
N THR A 280 20.80 -7.19 -5.96
CA THR A 280 19.69 -7.95 -6.56
C THR A 280 19.60 -7.65 -8.05
N GLU A 281 19.42 -8.68 -8.87
CA GLU A 281 19.12 -8.52 -10.30
C GLU A 281 17.65 -8.13 -10.48
N VAL A 282 17.37 -7.16 -11.36
CA VAL A 282 15.99 -6.84 -11.72
C VAL A 282 15.35 -8.01 -12.45
N THR A 283 14.17 -8.40 -12.02
CA THR A 283 13.46 -9.55 -12.59
C THR A 283 12.48 -9.13 -13.68
N LEU A 284 11.91 -7.92 -13.56
CA LEU A 284 10.97 -7.35 -14.54
C LEU A 284 11.66 -6.99 -15.86
N ASP A 285 11.15 -7.54 -16.96
CA ASP A 285 11.69 -7.27 -18.32
C ASP A 285 11.55 -5.81 -18.73
N THR A 286 10.53 -5.11 -18.22
CA THR A 286 10.36 -3.67 -18.41
C THR A 286 11.51 -2.87 -17.82
N LEU A 287 12.08 -3.29 -16.68
CA LEU A 287 13.26 -2.64 -16.09
C LEU A 287 14.55 -2.98 -16.84
N LYS A 288 14.69 -4.22 -17.33
CA LYS A 288 15.90 -4.68 -18.06
C LYS A 288 16.19 -3.89 -19.33
N ILE A 289 15.16 -3.35 -19.98
CA ILE A 289 15.33 -2.54 -21.20
C ILE A 289 15.60 -1.06 -20.90
N LEU A 290 15.40 -0.61 -19.67
CA LEU A 290 15.61 0.77 -19.23
C LEU A 290 17.06 0.99 -18.79
N LEU A 291 17.55 2.22 -18.96
CA LEU A 291 18.74 2.67 -18.23
C LEU A 291 18.33 2.88 -16.77
N PRO A 292 19.24 2.66 -15.80
CA PRO A 292 18.88 2.86 -14.40
C PRO A 292 18.46 4.30 -14.10
N SER A 293 19.03 5.31 -14.78
CA SER A 293 18.57 6.71 -14.70
C SER A 293 17.13 6.96 -15.14
N GLU A 294 16.56 6.12 -16.01
CA GLU A 294 15.16 6.22 -16.45
C GLU A 294 14.20 5.60 -15.43
N SER A 295 14.72 4.78 -14.51
CA SER A 295 13.92 4.04 -13.52
C SER A 295 13.85 4.72 -12.15
N VAL A 296 14.63 5.78 -11.92
CA VAL A 296 14.69 6.52 -10.64
C VAL A 296 13.31 7.01 -10.20
N GLY A 297 12.45 7.46 -11.13
CA GLY A 297 11.11 7.96 -10.80
C GLY A 297 10.02 6.88 -10.71
N ASP A 298 10.32 5.64 -11.07
CA ASP A 298 9.30 4.59 -11.23
C ASP A 298 9.21 3.69 -10.01
N SER A 299 8.74 4.27 -8.89
CA SER A 299 8.59 3.55 -7.63
C SER A 299 7.66 2.34 -7.76
N VAL A 300 6.70 2.34 -8.69
CA VAL A 300 5.73 1.25 -8.85
C VAL A 300 6.43 -0.02 -9.37
N LEU A 301 7.21 0.10 -10.44
CA LEU A 301 7.94 -1.05 -10.99
C LEU A 301 8.99 -1.56 -9.99
N LEU A 302 9.70 -0.65 -9.31
CA LEU A 302 10.71 -1.02 -8.31
C LEU A 302 10.09 -1.74 -7.10
N ILE A 303 8.94 -1.27 -6.61
CA ILE A 303 8.19 -1.95 -5.54
C ILE A 303 7.74 -3.33 -6.02
N GLN A 304 7.20 -3.44 -7.23
CA GLN A 304 6.75 -4.74 -7.77
C GLN A 304 7.89 -5.76 -7.83
N ASP A 305 9.08 -5.35 -8.27
CA ASP A 305 10.27 -6.21 -8.35
C ASP A 305 10.78 -6.64 -6.97
N LEU A 306 10.69 -5.76 -5.97
CA LEU A 306 11.23 -5.97 -4.61
C LEU A 306 10.23 -6.53 -3.59
N SER A 307 8.94 -6.62 -3.91
CA SER A 307 7.88 -7.07 -3.00
C SER A 307 7.74 -8.60 -2.91
N THR A 308 8.82 -9.34 -3.11
CA THR A 308 8.77 -10.81 -3.00
C THR A 308 8.79 -11.24 -1.53
N ASN A 309 7.95 -12.23 -1.18
CA ASN A 309 7.90 -12.85 0.15
C ASN A 309 7.69 -11.87 1.32
N LEU A 310 6.76 -10.92 1.16
CA LEU A 310 6.45 -9.97 2.23
C LEU A 310 5.86 -10.65 3.47
N PRO A 311 6.28 -10.24 4.69
CA PRO A 311 5.65 -10.73 5.90
C PRO A 311 4.19 -10.28 6.01
N TYR A 312 3.42 -10.96 6.86
CA TYR A 312 1.96 -10.77 6.96
C TYR A 312 1.55 -9.30 7.17
N LYS A 313 0.80 -8.76 6.20
CA LYS A 313 0.28 -7.37 6.15
C LYS A 313 1.36 -6.27 6.15
N PHE A 314 2.61 -6.60 5.86
CA PHE A 314 3.62 -5.60 5.57
C PHE A 314 3.53 -5.15 4.10
N THR A 315 4.04 -3.95 3.85
CA THR A 315 4.18 -3.32 2.54
C THR A 315 5.60 -2.82 2.38
N VAL A 316 6.02 -2.56 1.14
CA VAL A 316 7.35 -2.01 0.83
C VAL A 316 7.22 -0.62 0.25
N SER A 317 8.10 0.26 0.67
CA SER A 317 8.41 1.53 0.03
C SER A 317 9.82 1.46 -0.55
N VAL A 318 9.99 1.98 -1.76
CA VAL A 318 11.30 2.07 -2.41
C VAL A 318 11.57 3.53 -2.75
N THR A 319 12.69 4.05 -2.27
CA THR A 319 13.12 5.42 -2.53
C THR A 319 14.53 5.38 -3.15
N PRO A 320 14.76 5.97 -4.33
CA PRO A 320 16.11 6.11 -4.87
C PRO A 320 16.98 6.97 -3.95
N LEU A 321 18.28 6.69 -3.90
CA LEU A 321 19.23 7.56 -3.20
C LEU A 321 19.44 8.86 -3.99
N ALA A 322 19.45 10.02 -3.34
CA ALA A 322 19.42 11.31 -4.03
C ALA A 322 20.70 11.63 -4.84
N GLU A 323 21.85 11.07 -4.44
CA GLU A 323 23.13 11.28 -5.12
C GLU A 323 23.71 9.96 -5.63
N ASN A 324 24.17 9.96 -6.88
CA ASN A 324 24.83 8.81 -7.52
C ASN A 324 24.05 7.50 -7.36
N ALA A 325 22.71 7.58 -7.31
CA ALA A 325 21.88 6.39 -7.20
C ALA A 325 22.06 5.48 -8.40
N PHE A 326 22.29 6.01 -9.59
CA PHE A 326 22.41 5.19 -10.78
C PHE A 326 23.80 5.28 -11.40
N ASP A 327 24.19 4.18 -12.02
CA ASP A 327 25.31 4.10 -12.94
C ASP A 327 24.80 3.50 -14.24
N ASN A 328 24.64 4.35 -15.26
CA ASN A 328 24.14 3.93 -16.57
C ASN A 328 25.20 3.14 -17.37
N VAL A 329 26.47 3.23 -17.01
CA VAL A 329 27.56 2.47 -17.64
C VAL A 329 27.55 1.06 -17.08
N ALA A 330 27.54 0.94 -15.75
CA ALA A 330 27.50 -0.36 -15.06
C ALA A 330 26.12 -1.02 -15.06
N GLY A 331 25.05 -0.28 -15.39
CA GLY A 331 23.68 -0.80 -15.38
C GLY A 331 23.16 -1.05 -13.95
N THR A 332 23.49 -0.16 -13.01
CA THR A 332 23.11 -0.32 -11.60
C THR A 332 22.29 0.84 -11.05
N LEU A 333 21.40 0.55 -10.10
CA LEU A 333 20.58 1.53 -9.37
C LEU A 333 20.54 1.21 -7.87
N LYS A 334 21.02 2.12 -7.03
CA LYS A 334 20.95 2.07 -5.57
C LYS A 334 19.64 2.68 -5.09
N VAL A 335 18.93 1.90 -4.30
CA VAL A 335 17.66 2.28 -3.69
C VAL A 335 17.66 1.98 -2.20
N LYS A 336 16.84 2.71 -1.47
CA LYS A 336 16.52 2.45 -0.08
C LYS A 336 15.17 1.73 -0.01
N VAL A 337 15.18 0.50 0.47
CA VAL A 337 14.00 -0.36 0.56
C VAL A 337 13.54 -0.38 2.01
N SER A 338 12.32 0.07 2.27
CA SER A 338 11.75 0.20 3.61
C SER A 338 10.49 -0.64 3.75
N LEU A 339 10.46 -1.48 4.77
CA LEU A 339 9.30 -2.27 5.16
C LEU A 339 8.38 -1.42 6.06
N LYS A 340 7.07 -1.43 5.77
CA LYS A 340 6.05 -0.64 6.47
C LYS A 340 4.87 -1.51 6.88
N LYS A 341 4.34 -1.30 8.09
CA LYS A 341 3.07 -1.87 8.56
C LYS A 341 2.32 -0.79 9.36
N LEU A 342 1.05 -0.56 9.01
CA LEU A 342 0.30 0.61 9.48
C LEU A 342 1.11 1.90 9.22
N ASP A 343 1.26 2.78 10.20
CA ASP A 343 1.99 4.04 10.07
C ASP A 343 3.45 3.96 10.54
N GLN A 344 3.98 2.75 10.74
CA GLN A 344 5.36 2.52 11.20
C GLN A 344 6.24 1.91 10.12
N PHE A 345 7.46 2.42 10.02
CA PHE A 345 8.52 1.85 9.19
C PHE A 345 9.50 1.07 10.05
N TYR A 346 10.11 0.05 9.47
CA TYR A 346 10.99 -0.86 10.19
C TYR A 346 12.45 -0.66 9.76
N LEU A 347 13.34 -0.65 10.75
CA LEU A 347 14.78 -0.72 10.58
C LEU A 347 15.23 -2.18 10.35
N PRO A 348 16.44 -2.41 9.82
CA PRO A 348 16.96 -3.76 9.60
C PRO A 348 17.06 -4.64 10.85
N ASP A 349 17.15 -4.05 12.04
CA ASP A 349 17.14 -4.75 13.33
C ASP A 349 15.72 -5.02 13.87
N GLY A 350 14.69 -4.64 13.11
CA GLY A 350 13.28 -4.80 13.40
C GLY A 350 12.69 -3.74 14.33
N THR A 351 13.46 -2.75 14.78
CA THR A 351 12.92 -1.60 15.51
C THR A 351 12.13 -0.66 14.57
N THR A 352 11.28 0.20 15.12
CA THR A 352 10.37 1.05 14.32
C THR A 352 10.73 2.53 14.38
N VAL A 353 10.40 3.24 13.31
CA VAL A 353 10.49 4.70 13.17
C VAL A 353 9.24 5.23 12.48
N GLU A 354 8.91 6.50 12.72
CA GLU A 354 7.72 7.15 12.13
C GLU A 354 7.95 7.68 10.71
N THR A 355 9.22 7.87 10.32
CA THR A 355 9.61 8.44 9.03
C THR A 355 10.42 7.45 8.20
N VAL A 356 10.22 7.48 6.89
CA VAL A 356 10.93 6.59 5.96
C VAL A 356 12.42 6.93 5.82
N ASP A 357 12.80 8.18 6.12
CA ASP A 357 14.14 8.71 5.87
C ASP A 357 15.23 7.99 6.64
N THR A 358 14.91 7.38 7.79
CA THR A 358 15.85 6.62 8.62
C THR A 358 15.63 5.11 8.54
N ALA A 359 14.45 4.66 8.11
CA ALA A 359 14.08 3.24 8.00
C ALA A 359 14.87 2.50 6.90
N GLY A 360 14.66 1.19 6.75
CA GLY A 360 15.06 0.52 5.50
C GLY A 360 16.51 0.09 5.38
N LYS A 361 16.80 -0.54 4.24
CA LYS A 361 18.10 -1.08 3.84
C LYS A 361 18.46 -0.60 2.44
N GLU A 362 19.72 -0.24 2.23
CA GLU A 362 20.22 0.08 0.89
C GLU A 362 20.42 -1.21 0.08
N VAL A 363 19.94 -1.19 -1.16
CA VAL A 363 20.03 -2.29 -2.12
C VAL A 363 20.51 -1.74 -3.45
N THR A 364 21.50 -2.42 -4.05
CA THR A 364 21.95 -2.15 -5.41
C THR A 364 21.26 -3.10 -6.38
N LEU A 365 20.41 -2.54 -7.23
CA LEU A 365 19.75 -3.24 -8.32
C LEU A 365 20.68 -3.31 -9.53
N LYS A 366 20.76 -4.47 -10.18
CA LYS A 366 21.57 -4.75 -11.38
C LYS A 366 20.70 -5.32 -12.50
N GLY A 367 21.25 -5.44 -13.71
CA GLY A 367 20.55 -6.05 -14.84
C GLY A 367 19.74 -5.09 -15.71
N PHE A 368 19.89 -3.78 -15.50
CA PHE A 368 19.36 -2.75 -16.39
C PHE A 368 20.13 -2.74 -17.72
N SER A 369 19.54 -2.07 -18.72
CA SER A 369 20.27 -1.74 -19.94
C SER A 369 21.44 -0.80 -19.61
N THR A 370 22.52 -0.89 -20.39
CA THR A 370 23.72 -0.09 -20.19
C THR A 370 23.98 0.83 -21.37
N GLN A 371 24.62 1.97 -21.11
CA GLN A 371 25.12 2.85 -22.17
C GLN A 371 26.09 2.11 -23.11
N VAL A 372 26.86 1.16 -22.58
CA VAL A 372 27.72 0.26 -23.36
C VAL A 372 26.90 -0.52 -24.39
N THR A 373 25.82 -1.17 -23.94
CA THR A 373 24.92 -1.94 -24.82
C THR A 373 24.29 -1.05 -25.90
N LEU A 374 23.86 0.15 -25.52
CA LEU A 374 23.24 1.10 -26.46
C LEU A 374 24.24 1.67 -27.47
N ALA A 375 25.47 1.97 -27.05
CA ALA A 375 26.54 2.44 -27.92
C ALA A 375 26.92 1.37 -28.96
N LYS A 376 27.06 0.12 -28.52
CA LYS A 376 27.30 -1.03 -29.42
C LYS A 376 26.20 -1.20 -30.46
N GLN A 377 24.94 -1.10 -30.04
CA GLN A 377 23.79 -1.17 -30.95
C GLN A 377 23.81 -0.02 -31.96
N TRP A 378 24.16 1.20 -31.52
CA TRP A 378 24.28 2.36 -32.39
C TRP A 378 25.39 2.19 -33.43
N TYR A 379 26.59 1.78 -33.04
CA TYR A 379 27.68 1.50 -33.99
C TYR A 379 27.32 0.40 -34.99
N THR A 380 26.56 -0.61 -34.55
CA THR A 380 26.14 -1.72 -35.41
C THR A 380 25.07 -1.27 -36.42
N ASN A 381 24.09 -0.49 -35.99
CA ASN A 381 22.90 -0.17 -36.80
C ASN A 381 23.04 1.12 -37.61
N SER A 382 23.77 2.10 -37.08
CA SER A 382 23.83 3.48 -37.59
C SER A 382 25.18 3.86 -38.18
N VAL A 383 26.28 3.21 -37.77
CA VAL A 383 27.63 3.51 -38.27
C VAL A 383 28.10 2.37 -39.17
N LYS A 384 27.83 2.51 -40.46
CA LYS A 384 28.15 1.52 -41.49
C LYS A 384 28.61 2.21 -42.77
N ASP A 385 29.26 1.44 -43.63
CA ASP A 385 29.56 1.89 -44.99
C ASP A 385 28.26 2.29 -45.69
N GLU A 386 28.25 3.48 -46.28
CA GLU A 386 27.06 4.01 -46.93
C GLU A 386 27.41 4.82 -48.18
N SER A 387 26.44 4.90 -49.10
CA SER A 387 26.51 5.85 -50.20
C SER A 387 25.82 7.14 -49.79
N ILE A 388 26.54 8.25 -49.93
CA ILE A 388 26.04 9.59 -49.64
C ILE A 388 25.46 10.30 -50.86
N ALA A 389 25.34 9.62 -52.02
CA ALA A 389 24.94 10.25 -53.30
C ALA A 389 23.60 11.01 -53.26
N SER A 390 22.71 10.68 -52.32
CA SER A 390 21.42 11.35 -52.08
C SER A 390 21.46 12.43 -50.99
N LYS A 391 22.62 12.65 -50.36
CA LYS A 391 22.83 13.63 -49.28
C LYS A 391 23.32 14.96 -49.87
N SER A 392 23.10 16.06 -49.15
CA SER A 392 23.52 17.41 -49.58
C SER A 392 25.03 17.53 -49.84
N ILE A 393 25.83 16.75 -49.10
CA ILE A 393 27.29 16.77 -49.19
C ILE A 393 27.85 16.02 -50.42
N ALA A 394 27.02 15.29 -51.19
CA ALA A 394 27.45 14.50 -52.35
C ALA A 394 28.13 15.32 -53.45
N SER A 395 27.71 16.59 -53.59
CA SER A 395 28.27 17.52 -54.58
C SER A 395 29.69 17.98 -54.23
N SER A 396 30.15 17.77 -53.00
CA SER A 396 31.51 18.10 -52.58
C SER A 396 32.50 17.03 -53.02
N THR A 397 33.74 17.43 -53.28
CA THR A 397 34.86 16.50 -53.40
C THR A 397 35.31 16.04 -52.00
N THR A 398 36.01 14.92 -51.93
CA THR A 398 36.56 14.37 -50.68
C THR A 398 37.50 15.35 -49.95
N ASP A 399 38.17 16.22 -50.70
CA ASP A 399 39.08 17.23 -50.14
C ASP A 399 38.31 18.39 -49.49
N ASN A 400 37.16 18.76 -50.06
CA ASN A 400 36.39 19.94 -49.66
C ASN A 400 35.36 19.67 -48.56
N VAL A 401 35.00 18.41 -48.29
CA VAL A 401 34.08 18.09 -47.18
C VAL A 401 34.75 18.38 -45.83
N THR A 402 34.06 18.98 -44.88
CA THR A 402 34.60 19.25 -43.53
C THR A 402 34.13 18.19 -42.51
N ASP A 403 34.83 18.08 -41.39
CA ASP A 403 34.43 17.20 -40.28
C ASP A 403 33.03 17.55 -39.73
N GLU A 404 32.66 18.83 -39.77
CA GLU A 404 31.32 19.31 -39.39
C GLU A 404 30.23 18.77 -40.33
N MET A 405 30.47 18.85 -41.65
CA MET A 405 29.57 18.30 -42.67
C MET A 405 29.40 16.78 -42.52
N LEU A 406 30.48 16.07 -42.19
CA LEU A 406 30.46 14.63 -41.94
C LEU A 406 29.74 14.27 -40.64
N THR A 407 29.95 15.06 -39.58
CA THR A 407 29.30 14.87 -38.28
C THR A 407 27.79 14.99 -38.38
N ALA A 408 27.29 15.88 -39.24
CA ALA A 408 25.85 16.06 -39.49
C ALA A 408 25.14 14.82 -40.08
N LEU A 409 25.88 13.81 -40.56
CA LEU A 409 25.30 12.56 -41.06
C LEU A 409 24.85 11.61 -39.94
N TYR A 410 25.38 11.78 -38.73
CA TYR A 410 25.19 10.84 -37.64
C TYR A 410 24.52 11.52 -36.44
N ASN A 411 23.46 10.91 -35.94
CA ASN A 411 22.81 11.33 -34.71
C ASN A 411 23.23 10.40 -33.57
N PRO A 412 23.62 10.92 -32.39
CA PRO A 412 23.91 10.08 -31.23
C PRO A 412 22.65 9.30 -30.79
N PRO A 413 22.82 8.15 -30.10
CA PRO A 413 21.69 7.41 -29.56
C PRO A 413 20.93 8.25 -28.52
N SER A 414 19.64 8.49 -28.78
CA SER A 414 18.80 9.42 -28.02
C SER A 414 18.69 9.13 -26.51
N ARG A 415 18.89 7.87 -26.11
CA ARG A 415 18.81 7.43 -24.71
C ARG A 415 20.12 7.66 -23.94
N ILE A 416 21.26 7.80 -24.61
CA ILE A 416 22.51 8.19 -23.96
C ILE A 416 22.52 9.72 -23.87
N LYS A 417 21.89 10.24 -22.81
CA LYS A 417 21.86 11.68 -22.54
C LYS A 417 23.29 12.25 -22.53
N THR A 418 23.41 13.51 -22.96
CA THR A 418 24.67 14.28 -23.08
C THR A 418 25.73 13.67 -24.00
N SER A 419 25.41 12.65 -24.80
CA SER A 419 26.33 12.14 -25.80
C SER A 419 26.36 12.99 -27.06
N THR A 420 27.53 13.04 -27.71
CA THR A 420 27.75 13.75 -28.97
C THR A 420 28.52 12.86 -29.94
N VAL A 421 28.48 13.19 -31.24
CA VAL A 421 29.26 12.48 -32.26
C VAL A 421 30.39 13.39 -32.77
N LYS A 422 31.57 12.83 -32.97
CA LYS A 422 32.70 13.44 -33.68
C LYS A 422 33.02 12.57 -34.88
N VAL A 423 33.17 13.17 -36.06
CA VAL A 423 33.64 12.45 -37.25
C VAL A 423 34.93 13.08 -37.73
N THR A 424 35.93 12.26 -38.01
CA THR A 424 37.23 12.68 -38.51
C THR A 424 37.60 11.93 -39.78
N LYS A 425 38.23 12.60 -40.73
CA LYS A 425 38.78 11.95 -41.91
C LYS A 425 39.92 11.01 -41.52
N VAL A 426 39.94 9.80 -42.09
CA VAL A 426 41.09 8.90 -41.96
C VAL A 426 42.09 9.26 -43.05
N THR A 427 43.22 9.86 -42.67
CA THR A 427 44.25 10.36 -43.60
C THR A 427 45.18 9.26 -44.14
N GLU A 428 44.98 7.99 -43.77
CA GLU A 428 45.76 6.90 -44.33
C GLU A 428 45.42 6.70 -45.81
N THR A 429 46.40 6.97 -46.67
CA THR A 429 46.40 6.61 -48.09
C THR A 429 46.41 5.10 -48.23
N ASP A 430 45.24 4.50 -48.14
CA ASP A 430 45.01 3.12 -48.54
C ASP A 430 44.69 3.13 -50.05
N SER A 431 45.57 2.51 -50.85
CA SER A 431 45.48 2.42 -52.32
C SER A 431 44.20 1.70 -52.82
N THR A 432 43.39 1.21 -51.88
CA THR A 432 42.11 0.54 -52.10
C THR A 432 40.91 1.51 -52.09
N THR A 433 41.07 2.76 -51.64
CA THR A 433 39.97 3.73 -51.59
C THR A 433 39.63 4.22 -52.99
N THR A 434 38.49 3.78 -53.52
CA THR A 434 38.04 4.14 -54.87
C THR A 434 37.80 5.65 -54.98
N GLN A 435 38.09 6.23 -56.15
CA GLN A 435 37.83 7.64 -56.42
C GLN A 435 36.35 8.00 -56.12
N GLY A 436 36.12 9.10 -55.40
CA GLY A 436 34.78 9.49 -54.94
C GLY A 436 34.33 8.81 -53.64
N SER A 437 35.23 8.14 -52.92
CA SER A 437 35.00 7.59 -51.59
C SER A 437 35.97 8.14 -50.54
N LEU A 438 35.54 8.18 -49.29
CA LEU A 438 36.29 8.69 -48.14
C LEU A 438 36.12 7.74 -46.94
N LYS A 439 37.22 7.30 -46.34
CA LYS A 439 37.19 6.63 -45.03
C LYS A 439 37.09 7.67 -43.93
N VAL A 440 36.14 7.48 -43.02
CA VAL A 440 35.92 8.35 -41.87
C VAL A 440 35.86 7.53 -40.59
N LYS A 441 36.38 8.11 -39.50
CA LYS A 441 36.28 7.55 -38.16
C LYS A 441 35.18 8.28 -37.41
N VAL A 442 34.12 7.56 -37.07
CA VAL A 442 32.96 8.07 -36.34
C VAL A 442 33.11 7.67 -34.87
N THR A 443 33.10 8.64 -33.96
CA THR A 443 33.29 8.42 -32.52
C THR A 443 32.11 8.99 -31.75
N LEU A 444 31.51 8.17 -30.89
CA LEU A 444 30.53 8.59 -29.90
C LEU A 444 31.24 9.00 -28.61
N LEU A 445 30.90 10.18 -28.09
CA LEU A 445 31.48 10.78 -26.90
C LEU A 445 30.44 10.83 -25.78
N LEU A 446 30.91 10.63 -24.54
CA LEU A 446 30.15 10.82 -23.31
C LEU A 446 31.00 11.69 -22.36
N GLY A 447 30.77 13.01 -22.39
CA GLY A 447 31.67 13.95 -21.73
C GLY A 447 33.08 13.87 -22.30
N GLU A 448 34.07 13.56 -21.45
CA GLU A 448 35.47 13.38 -21.86
C GLU A 448 35.81 11.94 -22.27
N GLN A 449 34.90 10.98 -22.07
CA GLN A 449 35.11 9.58 -22.41
C GLN A 449 34.59 9.28 -23.82
N LEU A 450 35.16 8.26 -24.45
CA LEU A 450 34.87 7.87 -25.83
C LEU A 450 34.40 6.42 -25.86
N PHE A 451 33.49 6.07 -26.78
CA PHE A 451 33.11 4.68 -27.00
C PHE A 451 33.89 4.06 -28.16
N ASN A 452 34.41 2.84 -28.00
CA ASN A 452 34.88 1.99 -29.10
C ASN A 452 33.69 1.32 -29.83
N GLU A 453 33.96 0.59 -30.93
CA GLU A 453 32.90 -0.03 -31.73
C GLU A 453 32.12 -1.14 -31.00
N GLU A 454 32.74 -1.76 -29.99
CA GLU A 454 32.12 -2.71 -29.07
C GLU A 454 31.24 -2.03 -28.02
N GLY A 455 31.24 -0.70 -27.97
CA GLY A 455 30.48 0.12 -27.02
C GLY A 455 31.16 0.30 -25.66
N GLU A 456 32.40 -0.13 -25.47
CA GLU A 456 33.15 0.06 -24.24
C GLU A 456 33.73 1.47 -24.15
N LEU A 457 33.90 1.99 -22.93
CA LEU A 457 34.50 3.30 -22.69
C LEU A 457 36.04 3.21 -22.76
N VAL A 458 36.63 4.13 -23.51
CA VAL A 458 38.08 4.30 -23.66
C VAL A 458 38.45 5.77 -23.48
N THR A 459 39.68 6.03 -23.06
CA THR A 459 40.23 7.39 -22.87
C THR A 459 41.11 7.83 -24.03
N GLU A 460 41.56 6.88 -24.85
CA GLU A 460 42.48 7.12 -25.95
C GLU A 460 41.74 7.17 -27.29
N GLU A 461 41.90 8.28 -28.04
CA GLU A 461 41.21 8.48 -29.33
C GLU A 461 41.52 7.39 -30.35
N GLN A 462 42.71 6.78 -30.33
CA GLN A 462 43.07 5.70 -31.24
C GLN A 462 42.18 4.46 -31.06
N ASN A 463 41.76 4.16 -29.84
CA ASN A 463 40.97 2.97 -29.50
C ASN A 463 39.46 3.22 -29.58
N ALA A 464 39.04 4.47 -29.76
CA ALA A 464 37.64 4.85 -29.84
C ALA A 464 37.10 4.72 -31.27
N GLY A 465 35.78 4.79 -31.43
CA GLY A 465 35.14 4.97 -32.72
C GLY A 465 35.11 3.75 -33.62
N LYS A 466 34.45 3.93 -34.78
CA LYS A 466 34.37 2.95 -35.86
C LYS A 466 34.73 3.61 -37.17
N THR A 467 35.58 2.96 -37.95
CA THR A 467 35.95 3.42 -39.29
C THR A 467 34.96 2.86 -40.33
N VAL A 468 34.42 3.73 -41.16
CA VAL A 468 33.51 3.37 -42.26
C VAL A 468 33.90 4.09 -43.55
N THR A 469 33.47 3.54 -44.67
CA THR A 469 33.68 4.11 -46.02
C THR A 469 32.40 4.79 -46.49
N LEU A 470 32.49 6.08 -46.76
CA LEU A 470 31.43 6.86 -47.41
C LEU A 470 31.74 6.97 -48.90
N SER A 471 30.78 6.63 -49.76
CA SER A 471 30.95 6.63 -51.21
C SER A 471 29.96 7.56 -51.91
N GLY A 472 30.31 8.06 -53.11
CA GLY A 472 29.42 8.90 -53.92
C GLY A 472 29.67 10.41 -53.78
N PHE A 473 30.88 10.80 -53.37
CA PHE A 473 31.35 12.18 -53.50
C PHE A 473 31.63 12.53 -54.96
N SER A 474 31.58 13.83 -55.28
CA SER A 474 31.95 14.33 -56.62
C SER A 474 33.42 14.06 -56.91
N THR A 475 33.69 13.56 -58.11
CA THR A 475 35.05 13.37 -58.64
C THR A 475 35.51 14.53 -59.52
N GLN A 476 34.62 15.50 -59.80
CA GLN A 476 34.92 16.68 -60.60
C GLN A 476 35.21 17.87 -59.67
N VAL A 477 36.38 18.48 -59.85
CA VAL A 477 36.71 19.77 -59.23
C VAL A 477 35.74 20.80 -59.80
N PRO A 478 35.04 21.62 -58.97
CA PRO A 478 34.12 22.62 -59.48
C PRO A 478 34.88 23.54 -60.45
N THR A 479 34.44 23.53 -61.71
CA THR A 479 35.02 24.36 -62.76
C THR A 479 34.73 25.81 -62.39
N VAL A 480 35.75 26.53 -61.91
CA VAL A 480 35.66 27.99 -61.83
C VAL A 480 35.50 28.45 -63.26
N ASN A 481 34.31 28.97 -63.61
CA ASN A 481 34.11 29.69 -64.86
C ASN A 481 35.00 30.93 -64.82
N SER A 482 36.24 30.78 -65.27
CA SER A 482 37.12 31.87 -65.65
C SER A 482 36.52 32.49 -66.90
N GLY A 483 35.56 33.40 -66.69
CA GLY A 483 35.11 34.33 -67.72
C GLY A 483 36.33 35.00 -68.33
N THR A 484 36.66 34.60 -69.54
CA THR A 484 37.71 35.22 -70.34
C THR A 484 37.25 36.66 -70.64
N PRO A 485 38.05 37.71 -70.40
CA PRO A 485 37.71 39.05 -70.84
C PRO A 485 37.66 39.04 -72.37
N GLY A 486 36.47 39.24 -72.93
CA GLY A 486 36.32 39.49 -74.36
C GLY A 486 37.13 40.73 -74.73
N THR A 487 38.13 40.55 -75.57
CA THR A 487 38.81 41.62 -76.28
C THR A 487 37.79 42.39 -77.12
N ASN A 488 37.53 43.64 -76.74
CA ASN A 488 36.87 44.61 -77.60
C ASN A 488 37.81 44.92 -78.77
N GLU A 489 37.44 44.50 -79.97
CA GLU A 489 38.03 45.00 -81.21
C GLU A 489 37.52 46.43 -81.44
N THR A 490 38.45 47.38 -81.49
CA THR A 490 38.23 48.73 -82.00
C THR A 490 38.31 48.69 -83.53
N PRO A 491 37.33 49.22 -84.29
CA PRO A 491 37.49 49.41 -85.72
C PRO A 491 38.41 50.61 -85.98
N SER A 492 39.47 50.39 -86.76
CA SER A 492 40.31 51.43 -87.34
C SER A 492 39.68 51.97 -88.62
N ASP A 493 39.35 53.26 -88.61
CA ASP A 493 39.14 54.11 -89.80
C ASP A 493 40.49 54.58 -90.38
N GLU A 494 40.42 55.04 -91.64
CA GLU A 494 41.47 55.61 -92.54
C GLU A 494 42.25 54.56 -93.36
N SER A 495 42.27 54.56 -94.71
CA SER A 495 41.98 55.58 -95.74
C SER A 495 41.42 54.96 -97.02
#